data_AF-A0A7V1PKD9-F1
#
_entry.id   AF-A0A7V1PKD9-F1
#
_cell.length_a   1.000
_cell.length_b   1.000
_cell.length_c   1.000
_cell.angle_alpha   90.00
_cell.angle_beta   90.00
_cell.angle_gamma   90.00
#
_symmetry.space_group_name_H-M   'P 1'
#
loop_
_entity.id
_entity.type
_entity.pdbx_description
1 polymer ?
#
loop_
_entity_poly.entity_id
_entity_poly.type
_entity_poly.pdbx_seq_one_letter_code
_entity_poly.pdbx_strand_id
1 'polypeptide(L)'
;MKIFGLYGGTQKESEKYEHILGEYLDDFYIFDGTADVNWKWINGDLMILDWYDKRGKMLTWDSVVVVQWDMLVFDSLKSQFANLNKGEIYLSGLRSLDSSIEKRWHWTNTYSGERKNYLAFLEYVKKEYGYEDRPPMCCLFVLQVFPKVFFEKYLTVKDKEIGMLEYKIPMYAKIFGIPFFKKDMGIYWSMSQSVSNNAPLNAKAVEVSHGFIEKELHKKDGWRIFHPYFKMWN
;
A
#
# COMPACT_ATOMS: atom_id res chain seq x y z
N MET A 1 -16.51 -8.96 8.69
CA MET A 1 -15.57 -7.98 8.08
C MET A 1 -16.08 -7.76 6.68
N LYS A 2 -16.20 -6.50 6.23
CA LYS A 2 -16.65 -6.24 4.86
C LYS A 2 -15.46 -6.20 3.91
N ILE A 3 -15.62 -6.71 2.71
CA ILE A 3 -14.60 -6.76 1.65
C ILE A 3 -15.09 -5.93 0.48
N PHE A 4 -14.35 -4.87 0.15
CA PHE A 4 -14.67 -3.96 -0.95
C PHE A 4 -13.66 -4.19 -2.07
N GLY A 5 -14.13 -4.54 -3.26
CA GLY A 5 -13.28 -4.62 -4.45
C GLY A 5 -12.96 -3.21 -4.97
N LEU A 6 -11.68 -2.96 -5.27
CA LEU A 6 -11.22 -1.78 -6.00
C LEU A 6 -10.67 -2.23 -7.35
N TYR A 7 -11.42 -1.98 -8.41
CA TYR A 7 -11.05 -2.36 -9.76
C TYR A 7 -10.40 -1.19 -10.50
N GLY A 8 -9.13 -1.37 -10.85
CA GLY A 8 -8.33 -0.42 -11.63
C GLY A 8 -8.04 -0.84 -13.07
N GLY A 9 -8.60 -1.96 -13.53
CA GLY A 9 -8.36 -2.47 -14.88
C GLY A 9 -9.08 -1.65 -15.95
N THR A 10 -9.31 -2.26 -17.11
CA THR A 10 -9.97 -1.58 -18.23
C THR A 10 -11.49 -1.58 -18.04
N GLN A 11 -12.16 -0.50 -18.43
CA GLN A 11 -13.63 -0.43 -18.34
C GLN A 11 -14.32 -1.59 -19.07
N LYS A 12 -13.73 -2.04 -20.20
CA LYS A 12 -14.25 -3.15 -21.01
C LYS A 12 -14.30 -4.49 -20.28
N GLU A 13 -13.47 -4.69 -19.27
CA GLU A 13 -13.41 -5.93 -18.51
C GLU A 13 -14.08 -5.82 -17.13
N SER A 14 -14.53 -4.62 -16.74
CA SER A 14 -15.10 -4.37 -15.41
C SER A 14 -16.30 -5.28 -15.11
N GLU A 15 -17.29 -5.36 -16.00
CA GLU A 15 -18.47 -6.23 -15.86
C GLU A 15 -18.10 -7.70 -15.70
N LYS A 16 -17.08 -8.17 -16.44
CA LYS A 16 -16.57 -9.54 -16.33
C LYS A 16 -16.03 -9.81 -14.93
N TYR A 17 -15.21 -8.92 -14.40
CA TYR A 17 -14.63 -9.12 -13.06
C TYR A 17 -15.63 -8.88 -11.94
N GLU A 18 -16.56 -7.94 -12.10
CA GLU A 18 -17.68 -7.76 -11.18
C GLU A 18 -18.53 -9.04 -11.09
N HIS A 19 -18.83 -9.67 -12.22
CA HIS A 19 -19.58 -10.92 -12.24
C HIS A 19 -18.82 -12.08 -11.56
N ILE A 20 -17.53 -12.23 -11.83
CA ILE A 20 -16.71 -13.32 -11.27
C ILE A 20 -16.47 -13.13 -9.77
N LEU A 21 -16.24 -11.89 -9.32
CA LEU A 21 -15.81 -11.61 -7.94
C LEU A 21 -16.96 -11.16 -7.02
N GLY A 22 -18.10 -10.74 -7.58
CA GLY A 22 -19.18 -10.10 -6.83
C GLY A 22 -19.75 -10.95 -5.70
N GLU A 23 -19.79 -12.28 -5.84
CA GLU A 23 -20.26 -13.17 -4.76
C GLU A 23 -19.33 -13.19 -3.53
N TYR A 24 -18.06 -12.78 -3.71
CA TYR A 24 -17.05 -12.72 -2.66
C TYR A 24 -16.88 -11.32 -2.07
N LEU A 25 -17.58 -10.31 -2.59
CA LEU A 25 -17.39 -8.90 -2.25
C LEU A 25 -18.68 -8.26 -1.73
N ASP A 26 -18.57 -7.41 -0.72
CA ASP A 26 -19.68 -6.58 -0.23
C ASP A 26 -19.97 -5.38 -1.14
N ASP A 27 -19.01 -4.99 -1.97
CA ASP A 27 -19.12 -3.94 -2.99
C ASP A 27 -18.01 -4.10 -4.04
N PHE A 28 -18.28 -3.64 -5.27
CA PHE A 28 -17.31 -3.59 -6.36
C PHE A 28 -17.21 -2.16 -6.88
N TYR A 29 -16.12 -1.47 -6.54
CA TYR A 29 -15.86 -0.12 -6.99
C TYR A 29 -14.93 -0.10 -8.21
N ILE A 30 -15.40 0.53 -9.28
CA ILE A 30 -14.62 0.75 -10.49
C ILE A 30 -14.04 2.16 -10.44
N PHE A 31 -12.71 2.27 -10.55
CA PHE A 31 -12.06 3.56 -10.73
C PHE A 31 -12.31 4.08 -12.16
N ASP A 32 -13.09 5.16 -12.27
CA ASP A 32 -13.54 5.76 -13.53
C ASP A 32 -12.51 6.70 -14.18
N GLY A 33 -11.22 6.53 -13.87
CA GLY A 33 -10.15 7.36 -14.42
C GLY A 33 -9.61 6.81 -15.74
N THR A 34 -9.31 7.70 -16.69
CA THR A 34 -8.65 7.37 -17.97
C THR A 34 -7.14 7.21 -17.86
N ALA A 35 -6.60 7.19 -16.64
CA ALA A 35 -5.17 7.06 -16.39
C ALA A 35 -4.63 5.71 -16.86
N ASP A 36 -3.40 5.70 -17.38
CA ASP A 36 -2.74 4.49 -17.85
C ASP A 36 -2.23 3.62 -16.68
N VAL A 37 -1.68 2.45 -17.02
CA VAL A 37 -1.18 1.47 -16.04
C VAL A 37 -0.01 2.03 -15.21
N ASN A 38 0.86 2.84 -15.81
CA ASN A 38 2.02 3.41 -15.10
C ASN A 38 1.57 4.45 -14.08
N TRP A 39 0.64 5.33 -14.47
CA TRP A 39 0.05 6.28 -13.54
C TRP A 39 -0.63 5.56 -12.38
N LYS A 40 -1.42 4.50 -12.66
CA LYS A 40 -2.10 3.71 -11.61
C LYS A 40 -1.11 3.04 -10.67
N TRP A 41 0.05 2.62 -11.18
CA TRP A 41 1.11 2.04 -10.35
C TRP A 41 1.77 3.08 -9.43
N ILE A 42 2.04 4.29 -9.94
CA ILE A 42 2.66 5.39 -9.17
C ILE A 42 1.68 6.04 -8.18
N ASN A 43 0.39 6.05 -8.53
CA ASN A 43 -0.68 6.78 -7.85
C ASN A 43 -1.84 5.89 -7.39
N GLY A 44 -1.59 4.62 -7.08
CA GLY A 44 -2.63 3.70 -6.59
C GLY A 44 -3.34 4.19 -5.32
N ASP A 45 -2.66 5.01 -4.53
CA ASP A 45 -3.23 5.71 -3.38
C ASP A 45 -4.37 6.68 -3.76
N LEU A 46 -4.32 7.29 -4.95
CA LEU A 46 -5.36 8.18 -5.44
C LEU A 46 -6.61 7.44 -5.89
N MET A 47 -6.46 6.19 -6.35
CA MET A 47 -7.61 5.33 -6.64
C MET A 47 -8.36 4.95 -5.36
N ILE A 48 -7.63 4.69 -4.28
CA ILE A 48 -8.21 4.42 -2.97
C ILE A 48 -8.85 5.69 -2.40
N LEU A 49 -8.22 6.84 -2.60
CA LEU A 49 -8.78 8.14 -2.21
C LEU A 49 -10.05 8.48 -2.98
N ASP A 50 -10.13 8.16 -4.28
CA ASP A 50 -11.32 8.33 -5.11
C ASP A 50 -12.47 7.44 -4.62
N TRP A 51 -12.19 6.16 -4.31
CA TRP A 51 -13.16 5.29 -3.64
C TRP A 51 -13.64 5.90 -2.31
N TYR A 52 -12.72 6.42 -1.50
CA TYR A 52 -13.07 7.06 -0.23
C TYR A 52 -14.02 8.24 -0.45
N ASP A 53 -13.69 9.13 -1.38
CA ASP A 53 -14.49 10.33 -1.64
C ASP A 53 -15.88 10.00 -2.16
N LYS A 54 -15.99 9.04 -3.08
CA LYS A 54 -17.28 8.71 -3.70
C LYS A 54 -18.14 7.76 -2.88
N ARG A 55 -17.53 6.89 -2.08
CA ARG A 55 -18.24 5.83 -1.34
C ARG A 55 -17.79 5.69 0.11
N GLY A 56 -16.48 5.50 0.32
CA GLY A 56 -15.93 5.12 1.62
C GLY A 56 -16.32 6.07 2.77
N LYS A 57 -16.38 7.39 2.52
CA LYS A 57 -16.71 8.37 3.56
C LYS A 57 -18.11 8.20 4.16
N MET A 58 -19.06 7.65 3.40
CA MET A 58 -20.45 7.41 3.82
C MET A 58 -20.62 6.14 4.65
N LEU A 59 -19.61 5.28 4.68
CA LEU A 59 -19.64 4.02 5.42
C LEU A 59 -19.16 4.20 6.87
N THR A 60 -19.59 3.31 7.75
CA THR A 60 -19.15 3.24 9.16
C THR A 60 -17.99 2.25 9.31
N TRP A 61 -16.78 2.77 9.55
CA TRP A 61 -15.55 2.01 9.77
C TRP A 61 -14.48 2.93 10.38
N ASP A 62 -13.48 2.34 11.04
CA ASP A 62 -12.36 3.07 11.65
C ASP A 62 -11.12 3.06 10.76
N SER A 63 -10.78 1.89 10.21
CA SER A 63 -9.64 1.69 9.31
C SER A 63 -9.98 0.74 8.17
N VAL A 64 -9.29 0.89 7.05
CA VAL A 64 -9.30 -0.06 5.92
C VAL A 64 -7.93 -0.72 5.80
N VAL A 65 -7.93 -2.02 5.52
CA VAL A 65 -6.72 -2.78 5.20
C VAL A 65 -6.66 -2.96 3.69
N VAL A 66 -5.57 -2.54 3.06
CA VAL A 66 -5.37 -2.68 1.62
C VAL A 66 -4.66 -4.01 1.36
N VAL A 67 -5.41 -4.95 0.81
CA VAL A 67 -4.94 -6.29 0.41
C VAL A 67 -4.82 -6.31 -1.12
N GLN A 68 -3.70 -6.79 -1.63
CA GLN A 68 -3.48 -6.93 -3.07
C GLN A 68 -4.11 -8.22 -3.61
N TRP A 69 -4.40 -8.25 -4.90
CA TRP A 69 -5.11 -9.36 -5.56
C TRP A 69 -4.33 -10.69 -5.51
N ASP A 70 -3.00 -10.62 -5.41
CA ASP A 70 -2.04 -11.73 -5.35
C ASP A 70 -1.57 -11.99 -3.90
N MET A 71 -2.39 -11.67 -2.90
CA MET A 71 -2.10 -11.90 -1.49
C MET A 71 -2.95 -13.04 -0.91
N LEU A 72 -2.31 -13.93 -0.16
CA LEU A 72 -3.00 -14.94 0.65
C LEU A 72 -3.13 -14.45 2.09
N VAL A 73 -4.35 -14.54 2.64
CA VAL A 73 -4.68 -14.14 4.02
C VAL A 73 -5.32 -15.32 4.76
N PHE A 74 -4.57 -15.92 5.69
CA PHE A 74 -4.97 -17.13 6.41
C PHE A 74 -5.46 -16.89 7.85
N ASP A 75 -5.51 -15.63 8.28
CA ASP A 75 -6.05 -15.26 9.59
C ASP A 75 -6.82 -13.95 9.50
N SER A 76 -7.69 -13.70 10.47
CA SER A 76 -8.43 -12.45 10.56
C SER A 76 -7.48 -11.25 10.60
N LEU A 77 -7.72 -10.27 9.74
CA LEU A 77 -6.99 -9.00 9.78
C LEU A 77 -7.15 -8.28 11.13
N LYS A 78 -8.27 -8.50 11.84
CA LYS A 78 -8.44 -7.99 13.20
C LYS A 78 -7.44 -8.61 14.18
N SER A 79 -7.17 -9.91 14.08
CA SER A 79 -6.15 -10.59 14.90
C SER A 79 -4.75 -10.12 14.51
N GLN A 80 -4.49 -10.02 13.21
CA GLN A 80 -3.19 -9.56 12.70
C GLN A 80 -2.89 -8.11 13.11
N PHE A 81 -3.90 -7.26 13.32
CA PHE A 81 -3.75 -5.87 13.76
C PHE A 81 -4.41 -5.59 15.12
N ALA A 82 -4.42 -6.56 16.04
CA ALA A 82 -5.19 -6.46 17.30
C ALA A 82 -4.82 -5.26 18.20
N ASN A 83 -3.60 -4.76 18.12
CA ASN A 83 -3.09 -3.63 18.92
C ASN A 83 -3.07 -2.30 18.16
N LEU A 84 -3.67 -2.25 16.96
CA LEU A 84 -3.79 -1.02 16.20
C LEU A 84 -4.82 -0.10 16.88
N ASN A 85 -4.40 1.09 17.30
CA ASN A 85 -5.32 2.07 17.86
C ASN A 85 -6.09 2.80 16.75
N LYS A 86 -7.29 3.27 17.08
CA LYS A 86 -8.07 4.13 16.18
C LYS A 86 -7.25 5.36 15.80
N GLY A 87 -7.18 5.64 14.49
CA GLY A 87 -6.43 6.78 13.96
C GLY A 87 -4.96 6.48 13.67
N GLU A 88 -4.44 5.30 14.02
CA GLU A 88 -3.09 4.90 13.62
C GLU A 88 -3.07 4.36 12.18
N ILE A 89 -1.92 4.56 11.53
CA ILE A 89 -1.63 4.04 10.19
C ILE A 89 -0.55 2.96 10.26
N TYR A 90 -0.75 1.87 9.54
CA TYR A 90 0.28 0.86 9.32
C TYR A 90 0.75 0.93 7.87
N LEU A 91 2.07 0.98 7.68
CA LEU A 91 2.68 1.00 6.36
C LEU A 91 3.76 -0.09 6.26
N SER A 92 3.61 -1.02 5.31
CA SER A 92 4.53 -2.14 5.19
C SER A 92 5.97 -1.68 4.93
N GLY A 93 6.90 -2.11 5.76
CA GLY A 93 8.33 -1.81 5.63
C GLY A 93 8.74 -0.37 5.95
N LEU A 94 7.85 0.43 6.53
CA LEU A 94 8.08 1.84 6.90
C LEU A 94 9.47 2.09 7.49
N ARG A 95 10.19 3.05 6.92
CA ARG A 95 11.51 3.45 7.39
C ARG A 95 11.90 4.84 6.90
N SER A 96 13.02 5.31 7.43
CA SER A 96 13.74 6.45 6.88
C SER A 96 14.35 6.10 5.52
N LEU A 97 14.12 6.96 4.54
CA LEU A 97 14.81 6.97 3.24
C LEU A 97 16.18 7.62 3.42
N ASP A 98 17.10 6.91 4.07
CA ASP A 98 18.47 7.38 4.23
C ASP A 98 19.22 7.47 2.89
N SER A 99 20.39 8.10 2.90
CA SER A 99 21.20 8.29 1.69
C SER A 99 21.62 6.99 0.99
N SER A 100 21.69 5.86 1.70
CA SER A 100 22.04 4.57 1.13
C SER A 100 20.88 3.97 0.34
N ILE A 101 19.65 4.13 0.82
CA ILE A 101 18.44 3.70 0.12
C ILE A 101 18.14 4.67 -1.02
N GLU A 102 18.16 5.98 -0.76
CA GLU A 102 17.80 7.01 -1.74
C GLU A 102 18.60 6.88 -3.04
N LYS A 103 19.91 6.61 -2.93
CA LYS A 103 20.83 6.48 -4.08
C LYS A 103 20.64 5.23 -4.92
N ARG A 104 19.92 4.22 -4.43
CA ARG A 104 19.81 2.91 -5.08
C ARG A 104 18.37 2.52 -5.41
N TRP A 105 17.40 3.10 -4.73
CA TRP A 105 15.99 2.79 -4.94
C TRP A 105 15.48 3.39 -6.26
N HIS A 106 14.70 2.62 -7.02
CA HIS A 106 14.27 3.02 -8.36
C HIS A 106 13.55 4.38 -8.39
N TRP A 107 12.74 4.67 -7.38
CA TRP A 107 11.93 5.89 -7.32
C TRP A 107 12.72 7.16 -7.03
N THR A 108 13.93 7.04 -6.51
CA THR A 108 14.65 8.18 -5.95
C THR A 108 16.10 8.29 -6.40
N ASN A 109 16.69 7.24 -6.98
CA ASN A 109 18.11 7.30 -7.37
C ASN A 109 18.36 8.34 -8.48
N THR A 110 19.58 8.86 -8.54
CA THR A 110 19.97 9.95 -9.44
C THR A 110 19.91 9.61 -10.93
N TYR A 111 19.90 8.32 -11.28
CA TYR A 111 19.90 7.84 -12.66
C TYR A 111 18.49 7.45 -13.14
N SER A 112 17.49 7.48 -12.26
CA SER A 112 16.11 7.14 -12.59
C SER A 112 15.39 8.33 -13.22
N GLY A 113 14.52 8.05 -14.19
CA GLY A 113 13.57 9.04 -14.70
C GLY A 113 12.65 9.62 -13.60
N GLU A 114 12.42 8.85 -12.54
CA GLU A 114 11.57 9.23 -11.41
C GLU A 114 12.22 10.24 -10.47
N ARG A 115 13.54 10.48 -10.58
CA ARG A 115 14.26 11.43 -9.72
C ARG A 115 13.64 12.81 -9.76
N LYS A 116 13.23 13.27 -10.95
CA LYS A 116 12.61 14.58 -11.13
C LYS A 116 11.29 14.69 -10.36
N ASN A 117 10.47 13.65 -10.42
CA ASN A 117 9.19 13.58 -9.70
C ASN A 117 9.42 13.59 -8.17
N TYR A 118 10.38 12.79 -7.68
CA TYR A 118 10.76 12.78 -6.27
C TYR A 118 11.24 14.15 -5.76
N LEU A 119 12.15 14.81 -6.49
CA LEU A 119 12.63 16.14 -6.11
C LEU A 119 11.52 17.18 -6.15
N ALA A 120 10.64 17.13 -7.16
CA ALA A 120 9.50 18.03 -7.25
C ALA A 120 8.54 17.83 -6.06
N PHE A 121 8.31 16.58 -5.64
CA PHE A 121 7.52 16.28 -4.45
C PHE A 121 8.12 16.87 -3.18
N LEU A 122 9.45 16.73 -2.97
CA LEU A 122 10.12 17.30 -1.80
C LEU A 122 9.97 18.82 -1.73
N GLU A 123 10.15 19.51 -2.87
CA GLU A 123 9.96 20.96 -2.96
C GLU A 123 8.50 21.36 -2.71
N TYR A 124 7.56 20.59 -3.26
CA TYR A 124 6.13 20.82 -3.06
C TYR A 124 5.75 20.73 -1.57
N VAL A 125 6.15 19.65 -0.88
CA VAL A 125 5.76 19.49 0.53
C VAL A 125 6.45 20.49 1.45
N LYS A 126 7.67 20.91 1.10
CA LYS A 126 8.36 22.01 1.78
C LYS A 126 7.59 23.32 1.62
N LYS A 127 7.19 23.65 0.38
CA LYS A 127 6.50 24.91 0.08
C LYS A 127 5.09 24.96 0.68
N GLU A 128 4.28 23.92 0.49
CA GLU A 128 2.87 23.94 0.87
C GLU A 128 2.63 23.59 2.35
N TYR A 129 3.51 22.81 2.98
CA TYR A 129 3.31 22.34 4.36
C TYR A 129 4.48 22.66 5.31
N GLY A 130 5.54 23.31 4.84
CA GLY A 130 6.74 23.56 5.65
C GLY A 130 7.47 22.27 6.06
N TYR A 131 7.23 21.15 5.35
CA TYR A 131 7.79 19.86 5.72
C TYR A 131 9.26 19.74 5.31
N GLU A 132 10.15 19.78 6.30
CA GLU A 132 11.60 19.75 6.09
C GLU A 132 12.30 18.57 6.77
N ASP A 133 11.56 17.62 7.36
CA ASP A 133 12.16 16.46 8.04
C ASP A 133 13.12 15.70 7.12
N ARG A 134 14.29 15.34 7.68
CA ARG A 134 15.35 14.58 7.02
C ARG A 134 15.90 13.48 7.93
N PRO A 135 16.20 12.29 7.39
CA PRO A 135 15.82 11.82 6.05
C PRO A 135 14.29 11.72 5.87
N PRO A 136 13.76 11.84 4.64
CA PRO A 136 12.34 11.59 4.38
C PRO A 136 11.92 10.17 4.77
N MET A 137 10.62 9.92 4.87
CA MET A 137 10.10 8.58 5.16
C MET A 137 9.68 7.87 3.87
N CYS A 138 9.81 6.55 3.84
CA CYS A 138 9.31 5.70 2.77
C CYS A 138 8.72 4.39 3.33
N CYS A 139 7.86 3.74 2.55
CA CYS A 139 7.33 2.40 2.79
C CYS A 139 7.40 1.59 1.47
N LEU A 140 6.99 0.33 1.53
CA LEU A 140 6.64 -0.44 0.34
C LEU A 140 5.12 -0.55 0.34
N PHE A 141 4.50 -0.50 -0.82
CA PHE A 141 3.05 -0.59 -0.92
C PHE A 141 2.58 -2.03 -1.08
N VAL A 142 2.85 -2.85 -0.07
CA VAL A 142 2.49 -4.28 -0.08
C VAL A 142 1.20 -4.55 0.71
N LEU A 143 1.16 -4.09 1.96
CA LEU A 143 0.03 -4.23 2.88
C LEU A 143 -0.06 -2.95 3.71
N GLN A 144 -1.15 -2.19 3.55
CA GLN A 144 -1.34 -0.95 4.30
C GLN A 144 -2.57 -1.05 5.18
N VAL A 145 -2.58 -0.31 6.30
CA VAL A 145 -3.80 -0.03 7.06
C VAL A 145 -3.96 1.47 7.16
N PHE A 146 -5.01 2.00 6.54
CA PHE A 146 -5.31 3.42 6.55
C PHE A 146 -6.44 3.74 7.52
N PRO A 147 -6.25 4.66 8.48
CA PRO A 147 -7.33 5.16 9.29
C PRO A 147 -8.18 6.14 8.46
N LYS A 148 -9.46 6.25 8.78
CA LYS A 148 -10.39 7.17 8.10
C LYS A 148 -9.85 8.61 8.01
N VAL A 149 -9.26 9.09 9.11
CA VAL A 149 -8.67 10.44 9.21
C VAL A 149 -7.55 10.70 8.20
N PHE A 150 -6.83 9.67 7.75
CA PHE A 150 -5.82 9.84 6.69
C PHE A 150 -6.47 10.34 5.41
N PHE A 151 -7.56 9.71 4.97
CA PHE A 151 -8.25 10.12 3.75
C PHE A 151 -8.93 11.48 3.88
N GLU A 152 -9.53 11.77 5.04
CA GLU A 152 -10.12 13.09 5.31
C GLU A 152 -9.11 14.22 5.13
N LYS A 153 -7.89 14.05 5.65
CA LYS A 153 -6.79 14.99 5.45
C LYS A 153 -6.27 14.94 4.02
N TYR A 154 -6.15 13.75 3.44
CA TYR A 154 -5.58 13.61 2.11
C TYR A 154 -6.45 14.26 1.03
N LEU A 155 -7.78 14.28 1.18
CA LEU A 155 -8.66 15.02 0.27
C LEU A 155 -8.32 16.53 0.17
N THR A 156 -7.78 17.11 1.23
CA THR A 156 -7.42 18.55 1.28
C THR A 156 -6.11 18.90 0.59
N VAL A 157 -5.30 17.91 0.21
CA VAL A 157 -4.03 18.14 -0.50
C VAL A 157 -4.32 18.71 -1.88
N LYS A 158 -3.66 19.82 -2.25
CA LYS A 158 -3.95 20.52 -3.52
C LYS A 158 -3.45 19.74 -4.74
N ASP A 159 -2.19 19.35 -4.74
CA ASP A 159 -1.57 18.55 -5.80
C ASP A 159 -1.28 17.16 -5.25
N LYS A 160 -2.12 16.19 -5.65
CA LYS A 160 -2.08 14.82 -5.14
C LYS A 160 -1.27 13.88 -6.03
N GLU A 161 -1.06 14.27 -7.28
CA GLU A 161 -0.39 13.47 -8.31
C GLU A 161 1.13 13.61 -8.26
N ILE A 162 1.64 14.71 -7.72
CA ILE A 162 3.07 14.89 -7.55
C ILE A 162 3.65 13.87 -6.56
N GLY A 163 4.75 13.24 -6.97
CA GLY A 163 5.41 12.19 -6.22
C GLY A 163 4.91 10.79 -6.54
N MET A 164 5.34 9.83 -5.72
CA MET A 164 5.03 8.41 -5.86
C MET A 164 4.61 7.87 -4.50
N LEU A 165 3.56 7.05 -4.50
CA LEU A 165 2.81 6.65 -3.31
C LEU A 165 3.68 6.14 -2.15
N GLU A 166 4.78 5.43 -2.43
CA GLU A 166 5.65 4.79 -1.42
C GLU A 166 6.46 5.77 -0.55
N TYR A 167 6.70 7.00 -1.01
CA TYR A 167 7.23 8.07 -0.13
C TYR A 167 6.17 9.15 0.17
N LYS A 168 5.19 9.31 -0.72
CA LYS A 168 4.10 10.28 -0.58
C LYS A 168 3.23 9.99 0.65
N ILE A 169 2.77 8.74 0.80
CA ILE A 169 1.92 8.32 1.91
C ILE A 169 2.58 8.53 3.29
N PRO A 170 3.79 8.00 3.57
CA PRO A 170 4.40 8.15 4.89
C PRO A 170 4.75 9.61 5.21
N MET A 171 5.12 10.41 4.22
CA MET A 171 5.36 11.83 4.43
C MET A 171 4.06 12.60 4.70
N TYR A 172 2.97 12.30 4.00
CA TYR A 172 1.67 12.90 4.32
C TYR A 172 1.16 12.47 5.68
N ALA A 173 1.33 11.20 6.08
CA ALA A 173 0.99 10.77 7.44
C ALA A 173 1.74 11.59 8.50
N LYS A 174 3.03 11.88 8.29
CA LYS A 174 3.81 12.78 9.14
C LYS A 174 3.24 14.21 9.15
N ILE A 175 3.00 14.79 7.98
CA ILE A 175 2.46 16.15 7.82
C ILE A 175 1.10 16.28 8.52
N PHE A 176 0.26 15.25 8.46
CA PHE A 176 -1.06 15.23 9.09
C PHE A 176 -1.03 14.91 10.59
N GLY A 177 0.14 14.61 11.16
CA GLY A 177 0.28 14.22 12.57
C GLY A 177 -0.32 12.85 12.89
N ILE A 178 -0.39 11.94 11.90
CA ILE A 178 -0.99 10.62 12.05
C ILE A 178 0.03 9.66 12.66
N PRO A 179 -0.27 9.01 13.81
CA PRO A 179 0.65 8.11 14.47
C PRO A 179 0.85 6.82 13.68
N PHE A 180 2.10 6.35 13.62
CA PHE A 180 2.46 5.09 12.97
C PHE A 180 2.34 3.91 13.93
N PHE A 181 1.54 2.92 13.56
CA PHE A 181 1.53 1.62 14.20
C PHE A 181 2.72 0.79 13.74
N LYS A 182 3.53 0.32 14.69
CA LYS A 182 4.71 -0.51 14.42
C LYS A 182 4.37 -1.98 14.61
N LYS A 183 4.51 -2.75 13.54
CA LYS A 183 4.40 -4.21 13.56
C LYS A 183 5.34 -4.81 12.53
N ASP A 184 6.10 -5.82 12.95
CA ASP A 184 6.85 -6.64 12.02
C ASP A 184 5.89 -7.63 11.33
N MET A 185 5.87 -7.60 10.01
CA MET A 185 5.13 -8.52 9.15
C MET A 185 6.06 -9.29 8.20
N GLY A 186 7.37 -9.30 8.47
CA GLY A 186 8.37 -10.01 7.67
C GLY A 186 8.61 -9.41 6.28
N ILE A 187 8.52 -8.08 6.15
CA ILE A 187 8.65 -7.40 4.86
C ILE A 187 10.09 -7.47 4.36
N TYR A 188 10.28 -8.06 3.17
CA TYR A 188 11.56 -8.08 2.49
C TYR A 188 11.88 -6.72 1.86
N TRP A 189 12.71 -5.96 2.55
CA TRP A 189 13.24 -4.69 2.09
C TRP A 189 14.65 -4.83 1.56
N SER A 190 14.84 -5.53 0.44
CA SER A 190 16.15 -5.60 -0.20
C SER A 190 16.05 -5.33 -1.69
N MET A 191 17.06 -4.61 -2.18
CA MET A 191 17.23 -4.24 -3.58
C MET A 191 17.90 -5.34 -4.40
N SER A 192 18.30 -6.47 -3.79
CA SER A 192 18.75 -7.66 -4.53
C SER A 192 17.64 -8.18 -5.42
N GLN A 193 17.93 -8.66 -6.63
CA GLN A 193 16.89 -9.29 -7.46
C GLN A 193 16.32 -10.57 -6.83
N SER A 194 17.13 -11.29 -6.05
CA SER A 194 16.66 -12.41 -5.25
C SER A 194 15.86 -11.92 -4.04
N VAL A 195 14.80 -12.64 -3.70
CA VAL A 195 14.08 -12.51 -2.43
C VAL A 195 14.54 -13.64 -1.52
N SER A 196 14.66 -13.38 -0.22
CA SER A 196 14.92 -14.44 0.75
C SER A 196 13.78 -15.46 0.69
N ASN A 197 14.10 -16.75 0.64
CA ASN A 197 13.10 -17.83 0.68
C ASN A 197 12.23 -17.82 1.96
N ASN A 198 12.53 -16.94 2.92
CA ASN A 198 11.85 -16.84 4.22
C ASN A 198 11.11 -15.51 4.43
N ALA A 199 10.80 -14.77 3.37
CA ALA A 199 10.05 -13.52 3.49
C ALA A 199 8.57 -13.72 3.12
N PRO A 200 7.63 -13.55 4.06
CA PRO A 200 6.20 -13.65 3.77
C PRO A 200 5.69 -12.53 2.87
N LEU A 201 6.26 -11.32 2.96
CA LEU A 201 5.82 -10.16 2.20
C LEU A 201 7.00 -9.57 1.45
N ASN A 202 6.87 -9.36 0.14
CA ASN A 202 7.86 -8.65 -0.65
C ASN A 202 7.21 -7.85 -1.78
N ALA A 203 7.85 -6.77 -2.24
CA ALA A 203 7.35 -5.91 -3.32
C ALA A 203 7.88 -6.29 -4.71
N LYS A 204 8.45 -7.49 -4.87
CA LYS A 204 8.92 -7.97 -6.17
C LYS A 204 7.90 -8.91 -6.77
N ALA A 205 7.97 -9.08 -8.08
CA ALA A 205 7.26 -10.15 -8.78
C ALA A 205 7.93 -11.52 -8.55
N VAL A 206 8.20 -11.88 -7.29
CA VAL A 206 8.79 -13.16 -6.89
C VAL A 206 7.83 -13.85 -5.93
N GLU A 207 7.18 -14.89 -6.42
CA GLU A 207 6.20 -15.70 -5.67
C GLU A 207 6.80 -16.22 -4.36
N VAL A 208 6.03 -16.10 -3.28
CA VAL A 208 6.34 -16.76 -2.01
C VAL A 208 6.13 -18.26 -2.19
N SER A 209 7.18 -19.04 -1.93
CA SER A 209 7.12 -20.48 -2.19
C SER A 209 6.03 -21.18 -1.36
N HIS A 210 5.29 -22.10 -1.98
CA HIS A 210 4.23 -22.87 -1.34
C HIS A 210 4.72 -23.59 -0.07
N GLY A 211 5.87 -24.28 -0.12
CA GLY A 211 6.43 -24.97 1.04
C GLY A 211 6.84 -24.05 2.21
N PHE A 212 7.20 -22.78 1.93
CA PHE A 212 7.41 -21.80 3.00
C PHE A 212 6.07 -21.42 3.65
N ILE A 213 5.03 -21.18 2.85
CA ILE A 213 3.69 -20.86 3.35
C ILE A 213 3.19 -21.99 4.25
N GLU A 214 3.20 -23.24 3.77
CA GLU A 214 2.79 -24.40 4.56
C GLU A 214 3.57 -24.48 5.88
N LYS A 215 4.89 -24.35 5.83
CA LYS A 215 5.75 -24.37 7.03
C LYS A 215 5.37 -23.29 8.05
N GLU A 216 5.02 -22.09 7.60
CA GLU A 216 4.57 -21.00 8.48
C GLU A 216 3.17 -21.25 9.05
N LEU A 217 2.25 -21.82 8.27
CA LEU A 217 0.90 -22.16 8.74
C LEU A 217 0.91 -23.24 9.84
N HIS A 218 1.88 -24.15 9.82
CA HIS A 218 2.05 -25.15 10.88
C HIS A 218 2.63 -24.59 12.19
N LYS A 219 3.26 -23.41 12.17
CA LYS A 219 3.80 -22.78 13.38
C LYS A 219 2.71 -22.00 14.09
N LYS A 220 2.61 -22.12 15.41
CA LYS A 220 1.67 -21.34 16.24
C LYS A 220 1.79 -19.83 15.99
N ASP A 221 3.02 -19.32 15.95
CA ASP A 221 3.34 -17.89 15.76
C ASP A 221 3.92 -17.60 14.37
N GLY A 222 3.61 -18.45 13.38
CA GLY A 222 4.06 -18.25 12.01
C GLY A 222 3.31 -17.12 11.31
N TRP A 223 3.81 -16.73 10.14
CA TRP A 223 3.15 -15.74 9.30
C TRP A 223 1.78 -16.21 8.81
N ARG A 224 0.87 -15.26 8.58
CA ARG A 224 -0.52 -15.52 8.13
C ARG A 224 -0.92 -14.73 6.90
N ILE A 225 -0.06 -13.83 6.44
CA ILE A 225 -0.29 -13.02 5.25
C ILE A 225 0.93 -13.19 4.36
N PHE A 226 0.70 -13.55 3.10
CA PHE A 226 1.76 -13.84 2.15
C PHE A 226 1.54 -13.09 0.85
N HIS A 227 2.58 -12.44 0.32
CA HIS A 227 2.53 -11.71 -0.93
C HIS A 227 3.92 -11.66 -1.62
N PRO A 228 3.98 -11.89 -2.94
CA PRO A 228 2.87 -12.28 -3.82
C PRO A 228 2.71 -13.81 -3.92
N TYR A 229 1.54 -14.26 -4.36
CA TYR A 229 1.25 -15.65 -4.73
C TYR A 229 0.37 -15.68 -5.99
N PHE A 230 0.80 -16.38 -7.04
CA PHE A 230 0.20 -16.28 -8.38
C PHE A 230 -0.60 -17.51 -8.80
N LYS A 231 -0.77 -18.48 -7.89
CA LYS A 231 -1.49 -19.74 -8.14
C LYS A 231 -2.75 -19.81 -7.29
N MET A 232 -3.61 -20.76 -7.61
CA MET A 232 -4.67 -21.16 -6.68
C MET A 232 -4.05 -21.85 -5.48
N TRP A 233 -4.46 -21.42 -4.29
CA TRP A 233 -4.13 -22.12 -3.05
C TRP A 233 -5.11 -23.27 -2.86
N ASN A 234 -4.60 -24.51 -2.83
CA ASN A 234 -5.34 -25.74 -2.64
C ASN A 234 -4.82 -26.50 -1.41
#